data_AF-A0A6A0GV45-F1
#
_entry.id   AF-A0A6A0GV45-F1
#
_cell.length_a   1.000
_cell.length_b   1.000
_cell.length_c   1.000
_cell.angle_alpha   90.00
_cell.angle_beta   90.00
_cell.angle_gamma   90.00
#
_symmetry.space_group_name_H-M   'P 1'
#
loop_
_entity.id
_entity.type
_entity.pdbx_description
1 polymer ?
#
loop_
_entity_poly.entity_id
_entity_poly.type
_entity_poly.pdbx_seq_one_letter_code
_entity_poly.pdbx_strand_id
1 'polypeptide(L)'
;MDTPTRRLSNGQPTSPDISIASDTLISHKAWTTATALAFDHLPIHVTLQADFYNTKPPKITLKNFANADRKIFTLETKQVFRTADLPPDVSAA
;
A
#
# COMPACT_ATOMS: atom_id res chain seq x y z
N MET A 1 11.01 3.54 -19.70
CA MET A 1 11.64 2.28 -19.26
C MET A 1 10.68 1.68 -18.25
N ASP A 2 9.90 0.70 -18.68
CA ASP A 2 8.89 0.08 -17.83
C ASP A 2 9.57 -0.97 -16.94
N THR A 3 9.76 -0.64 -15.67
CA THR A 3 10.30 -1.57 -14.67
C THR A 3 9.17 -2.25 -13.93
N PRO A 4 9.13 -3.60 -13.86
CA PRO A 4 8.07 -4.32 -13.16
C PRO A 4 8.11 -4.05 -11.66
N THR A 5 6.96 -4.10 -11.00
CA THR A 5 6.85 -3.97 -9.54
C THR A 5 6.90 -5.31 -8.82
N ARG A 6 6.85 -6.43 -9.56
CA ARG A 6 6.94 -7.77 -8.99
C ARG A 6 7.79 -8.69 -9.86
N ARG A 7 8.71 -9.42 -9.23
CA ARG A 7 9.52 -10.50 -9.79
C ARG A 7 9.12 -11.81 -9.15
N LEU A 8 8.47 -12.68 -9.92
CA LEU A 8 8.14 -14.04 -9.49
C LEU A 8 9.38 -14.93 -9.62
N SER A 9 9.57 -15.84 -8.66
CA SER A 9 10.65 -16.84 -8.72
C SER A 9 10.51 -17.77 -9.93
N ASN A 10 9.26 -18.07 -10.30
CA ASN A 10 8.89 -18.87 -11.47
C ASN A 10 7.77 -18.14 -12.22
N GLY A 11 8.11 -17.42 -13.29
CA GLY A 11 7.12 -16.75 -14.14
C GLY A 11 7.61 -15.43 -14.72
N GLN A 12 6.75 -14.78 -15.51
CA GLN A 12 7.03 -13.46 -16.06
C GLN A 12 6.87 -12.37 -15.00
N PRO A 13 7.71 -11.32 -15.01
CA PRO A 13 7.51 -10.16 -14.15
C PRO A 13 6.13 -9.51 -14.37
N THR A 14 5.54 -9.01 -13.29
CA THR A 14 4.23 -8.34 -13.32
C THR A 14 4.31 -6.98 -12.61
N SER A 15 3.29 -6.13 -12.79
CA SER A 15 3.23 -4.80 -12.16
C SER A 15 1.90 -4.55 -11.43
N PRO A 16 1.57 -5.35 -10.40
CA PRO A 16 0.33 -5.17 -9.65
C PRO A 16 0.34 -3.96 -8.70
N ASP A 17 1.52 -3.44 -8.34
CA ASP A 17 1.64 -2.39 -7.33
C ASP A 17 1.48 -1.01 -7.97
N ILE A 18 0.67 -0.15 -7.35
CA ILE A 18 0.27 1.14 -7.92
C ILE A 18 0.50 2.25 -6.89
N SER A 19 1.02 3.38 -7.35
CA SER A 19 1.08 4.63 -6.59
C SER A 19 0.23 5.70 -7.27
N ILE A 20 -0.71 6.28 -6.53
CA ILE A 20 -1.67 7.27 -7.03
C ILE A 20 -1.27 8.64 -6.48
N ALA A 21 -1.38 9.67 -7.32
CA ALA A 21 -1.10 11.06 -6.94
C ALA A 21 -2.14 11.99 -7.56
N SER A 22 -2.29 13.19 -7.00
CA SER A 22 -3.09 14.25 -7.64
C SER A 22 -2.41 14.70 -8.92
N ASP A 23 -3.19 15.26 -9.84
CA ASP A 23 -2.70 15.78 -11.13
C ASP A 23 -1.52 16.75 -10.96
N THR A 24 -1.63 17.62 -9.96
CA THR A 24 -0.59 18.59 -9.58
C THR A 24 0.73 17.96 -9.13
N LEU A 25 0.74 16.73 -8.64
CA LEU A 25 1.95 16.04 -8.20
C LEU A 25 2.54 15.13 -9.29
N ILE A 26 1.74 14.73 -10.27
CA ILE A 26 2.17 13.84 -11.37
C ILE A 26 3.16 14.54 -12.31
N SER A 27 3.02 15.85 -12.52
CA SER A 27 3.96 16.64 -13.34
C SER A 27 5.33 16.84 -12.69
N HIS A 28 5.43 16.67 -11.37
CA HIS A 28 6.64 16.95 -10.57
C HIS A 28 7.24 15.68 -9.96
N LYS A 29 7.04 14.51 -10.58
CA LYS A 29 7.58 13.25 -10.07
C LYS A 29 8.52 12.55 -11.06
N ALA A 30 9.51 11.89 -10.49
CA ALA A 30 10.20 10.76 -11.09
C ALA A 30 9.90 9.52 -10.26
N TRP A 31 9.88 8.34 -10.88
CA TRP A 31 9.69 7.09 -10.14
C TRP A 31 10.56 5.96 -10.71
N THR A 32 10.85 4.98 -9.85
CA THR A 32 11.60 3.78 -10.20
C THR A 32 11.24 2.63 -9.25
N THR A 33 11.52 1.38 -9.63
CA THR A 33 11.44 0.25 -8.68
C THR A 33 12.81 -0.08 -8.10
N ALA A 34 12.85 -0.36 -6.80
CA ALA A 34 14.07 -0.76 -6.11
C ALA A 34 14.27 -2.28 -6.23
N THR A 35 15.40 -2.70 -6.79
CA THR A 35 15.69 -4.13 -7.05
C THR A 35 16.64 -4.75 -6.02
N ALA A 36 17.05 -4.00 -5.01
CA ALA A 36 18.07 -4.42 -4.04
C ALA A 36 17.52 -5.30 -2.90
N LEU A 37 16.20 -5.51 -2.83
CA LEU A 37 15.57 -6.31 -1.79
C LEU A 37 15.25 -7.72 -2.30
N ALA A 38 15.48 -8.73 -1.45
CA ALA A 38 15.20 -10.14 -1.73
C ALA A 38 13.69 -10.50 -1.59
N PHE A 39 12.81 -9.57 -1.93
CA PHE A 39 11.35 -9.78 -1.96
C PHE A 39 10.88 -9.99 -3.41
N ASP A 40 9.81 -10.77 -3.58
CA ASP A 40 9.17 -10.93 -4.89
C ASP A 40 8.47 -9.63 -5.32
N HIS A 41 7.98 -8.83 -4.38
CA HIS A 41 7.56 -7.45 -4.61
C HIS A 41 8.73 -6.46 -4.53
N LEU A 42 8.81 -5.58 -5.52
CA LEU A 42 9.83 -4.54 -5.65
C LEU A 42 9.24 -3.19 -5.20
N PRO A 43 9.82 -2.53 -4.19
CA PRO A 43 9.35 -1.23 -3.74
C PRO A 43 9.33 -0.19 -4.86
N ILE A 44 8.28 0.63 -4.90
CA ILE A 44 8.21 1.80 -5.78
C ILE A 44 8.82 2.99 -5.04
N HIS A 45 9.88 3.56 -5.61
CA HIS A 45 10.48 4.81 -5.15
C HIS A 45 9.93 5.97 -5.99
N VAL A 46 9.26 6.91 -5.34
CA VAL A 46 8.76 8.14 -5.97
C VAL A 46 9.58 9.31 -5.44
N THR A 47 10.25 10.03 -6.35
CA THR A 47 10.96 11.27 -6.05
C THR A 47 10.11 12.43 -6.50
N LEU A 48 9.80 13.35 -5.59
CA LEU A 48 9.06 14.57 -5.88
C LEU A 48 10.04 15.72 -6.07
N GLN A 49 10.02 16.32 -7.26
CA GLN A 49 10.78 17.50 -7.62
C GLN A 49 9.93 18.75 -7.35
N ALA A 50 9.85 19.12 -6.08
CA ALA A 50 9.17 20.35 -5.67
C ALA A 50 10.04 21.15 -4.72
N ASP A 51 9.95 22.48 -4.82
CA ASP A 51 10.51 23.37 -3.82
C ASP A 51 9.62 23.30 -2.58
N PHE A 52 10.00 22.43 -1.65
CA PHE A 52 9.31 22.31 -0.37
C PHE A 52 9.69 23.51 0.49
N TYR A 53 8.72 24.41 0.70
CA TYR A 53 8.81 25.31 1.84
C TYR A 53 8.74 24.44 3.10
N ASN A 54 9.87 24.32 3.80
CA ASN A 54 9.95 23.75 5.15
C ASN A 54 9.21 24.68 6.14
N THR A 55 7.91 24.80 5.96
CA THR A 55 7.02 25.36 6.96
C THR A 55 7.01 24.40 8.14
N LYS A 56 6.95 24.93 9.36
CA LYS A 56 6.77 24.08 10.55
C LYS A 56 5.56 23.18 10.29
N PRO A 57 5.69 21.85 10.40
CA PRO A 57 4.57 20.96 10.17
C PRO A 57 3.43 21.41 11.09
N PRO A 58 2.20 21.54 10.56
CA PRO A 58 1.06 21.85 11.41
C PRO A 58 1.01 20.82 12.54
N LYS A 59 0.73 21.27 13.77
CA LYS A 59 0.46 20.35 14.89
C LYS A 59 -0.89 19.68 14.63
N ILE A 60 -0.88 18.65 13.79
CA ILE A 60 -2.02 17.78 13.56
C ILE A 60 -1.92 16.63 14.55
N THR A 61 -2.88 16.55 15.46
CA THR A 61 -3.05 15.37 16.31
C THR A 61 -3.72 14.29 15.47
N LEU A 62 -2.91 13.47 14.79
CA LEU A 62 -3.39 12.26 14.17
C LEU A 62 -3.61 11.21 15.28
N LYS A 63 -4.82 10.67 15.39
CA LYS A 63 -5.14 9.60 16.35
C LYS A 63 -4.38 8.36 15.93
N ASN A 64 -3.27 8.08 16.61
CA ASN A 64 -2.37 6.98 16.29
C ASN A 64 -3.12 5.63 16.34
N PHE A 65 -3.12 4.86 15.25
CA PHE A 65 -3.65 3.49 15.22
C PHE A 65 -2.90 2.55 16.18
N ALA A 66 -1.70 2.91 16.64
CA ALA A 66 -1.01 2.17 17.69
C ALA A 66 -1.72 2.21 19.06
N ASN A 67 -2.59 3.22 19.28
CA ASN A 67 -3.47 3.31 20.47
C ASN A 67 -4.86 2.69 20.22
N ALA A 68 -5.10 2.06 19.06
CA ALA A 68 -6.32 1.30 18.87
C ALA A 68 -6.31 0.10 19.82
N ASP A 69 -7.40 -0.13 20.53
CA ASP A 69 -7.57 -1.34 21.33
C ASP A 69 -7.73 -2.54 20.38
N ARG A 70 -6.58 -3.08 19.96
CA ARG A 70 -6.52 -4.21 19.03
C ARG A 70 -7.24 -5.44 19.61
N LYS A 71 -7.36 -5.56 20.93
CA LYS A 71 -8.07 -6.68 21.56
C LYS A 71 -9.57 -6.57 21.31
N ILE A 72 -10.15 -5.39 21.56
CA ILE A 72 -11.57 -5.11 21.27
C ILE A 72 -11.86 -5.28 19.78
N PHE A 73 -11.06 -4.63 18.92
CA PHE A 73 -11.24 -4.74 17.47
C PHE A 73 -11.19 -6.20 16.99
N THR A 74 -10.24 -7.00 17.50
CA THR A 74 -10.12 -8.42 17.14
C THR A 74 -11.32 -9.23 17.62
N LEU A 75 -11.83 -8.95 18.82
CA LEU A 75 -12.97 -9.65 19.38
C LEU A 75 -14.24 -9.37 18.58
N GLU A 76 -14.54 -8.09 18.31
CA GLU A 76 -15.70 -7.66 17.54
C GLU A 76 -15.64 -8.21 16.11
N THR A 77 -14.49 -8.07 15.45
CA THR A 77 -14.29 -8.56 14.08
C THR A 77 -14.49 -10.07 13.99
N LYS A 78 -13.94 -10.84 14.93
CA LYS A 78 -14.13 -12.30 14.96
C LYS A 78 -15.56 -12.71 15.26
N GLN A 79 -16.26 -11.99 16.13
CA GLN A 79 -17.66 -12.25 16.41
C GLN A 79 -18.51 -12.02 15.16
N VAL A 80 -18.30 -10.89 14.47
CA VAL A 80 -18.99 -10.57 13.21
C VAL A 80 -18.72 -11.65 12.16
N PHE A 81 -17.45 -12.06 11.96
CA PHE A 81 -17.13 -13.11 10.98
C PHE A 81 -17.69 -14.49 11.33
N ARG A 82 -17.89 -14.80 12.63
CA ARG A 82 -18.53 -16.06 13.04
C ARG A 82 -20.02 -16.10 12.77
N THR A 83 -20.67 -14.94 12.82
CA THR A 83 -22.12 -14.81 12.62
C THR A 83 -22.48 -14.33 11.22
N ALA A 84 -21.50 -13.99 10.40
CA ALA A 84 -21.73 -13.59 9.02
C ALA A 84 -22.03 -14.83 8.18
N ASP A 85 -23.14 -14.76 7.43
CA ASP A 85 -23.40 -15.70 6.35
C ASP A 85 -22.30 -15.53 5.30
N LEU A 86 -21.38 -16.50 5.26
CA LEU A 86 -20.33 -16.50 4.25
C LEU A 86 -20.98 -16.74 2.89
N PRO A 87 -20.57 -15.99 1.84
CA PRO A 87 -21.02 -16.30 0.49
C PRO A 87 -20.64 -17.76 0.15
N PRO A 88 -21.48 -18.48 -0.61
CA PRO A 88 -21.19 -19.85 -0.99
C PRO A 88 -19.86 -19.91 -1.74
N ASP A 89 -19.08 -20.95 -1.44
CA ASP A 89 -17.79 -21.19 -2.05
C ASP A 89 -17.93 -21.30 -3.58
N VAL A 90 -17.32 -20.36 -4.31
CA VAL A 90 -17.33 -20.32 -5.77
C VAL A 90 -16.37 -21.32 -6.41
N SER A 91 -15.68 -22.14 -5.60
CA SER A 91 -14.71 -23.15 -6.06
C SER A 91 -15.33 -24.47 -6.53
N ALA A 92 -16.65 -24.64 -6.41
CA ALA A 92 -17.34 -25.90 -6.70
C ALA A 92 -18.17 -25.86 -8.01
N ALA A 93 -17.71 -25.13 -9.03
CA ALA A 93 -18.30 -25.11 -10.37
C ALA A 93 -17.30 -25.60 -11.43
#